data_AF-A0A6G1WVM7-F1
#
_entry.id   AF-A0A6G1WVM7-F1
#
_cell.length_a   1.000
_cell.length_b   1.000
_cell.length_c   1.000
_cell.angle_alpha   90.00
_cell.angle_beta   90.00
_cell.angle_gamma   90.00
#
_symmetry.space_group_name_H-M   'P 1'
#
loop_
_entity.id
_entity.type
_entity.pdbx_description
1 polymer ?
#
loop_
_entity_poly.entity_id
_entity_poly.type
_entity_poly.pdbx_seq_one_letter_code
_entity_poly.pdbx_strand_id
1 'polypeptide(L)'
;FDALWSDAMASFANQPNARFLTAQNPKLNPATQTAVDIDTIKASLAPTTFANDAGAPGLAFNSPVSSSHQVAPVGFSILEGQPHNRVHMSVGGQSAPYGLMSQNLSPLDPIFFLHHCNIDRLWDVWTRKQQAMGLPVGPTADQQTQYDPEPYLFYVNADGSPVSDKTRAADYLAIGAFDYDYEPGSGDEVIPVATAGRSAPIPALEAAVPASAAVAINKPATAKLTVSQELVDVAAKPSEQSRQFAKVSIAPPMDVGGLNFLVFISPEGTTPDLNPDGPDFAGSFEFFGVRHHHTDTVSFTIPIDKALDRLIDDGRLKAGEPIDFNVVVAQAGKRIEGSMPAEARLTDIQVGSF
;
A
#
# COMPACT_ATOMS: atom_id res chain seq x y z
N PHE A 1 -25.78 15.38 5.95
CA PHE A 1 -26.51 15.08 4.71
C PHE A 1 -26.20 16.11 3.63
N ASP A 2 -26.47 17.40 3.85
CA ASP A 2 -26.22 18.44 2.83
C ASP A 2 -24.75 18.57 2.39
N ALA A 3 -23.80 18.47 3.33
CA ALA A 3 -22.37 18.46 3.00
C ALA A 3 -21.93 17.22 2.19
N LEU A 4 -22.62 16.09 2.37
CA LEU A 4 -22.37 14.87 1.58
C LEU A 4 -22.91 15.05 0.16
N TRP A 5 -24.05 15.72 0.02
CA TRP A 5 -24.73 15.91 -1.27
C TRP A 5 -24.09 17.02 -2.13
N SER A 6 -23.61 18.10 -1.52
CA SER A 6 -22.86 19.14 -2.22
C SER A 6 -21.54 18.61 -2.80
N ASP A 7 -20.85 17.75 -2.04
CA ASP A 7 -19.61 17.10 -2.48
C ASP A 7 -19.90 16.05 -3.56
N ALA A 8 -20.98 15.26 -3.41
CA ALA A 8 -21.38 14.24 -4.37
C ALA A 8 -21.65 14.82 -5.77
N MET A 9 -22.37 15.95 -5.87
CA MET A 9 -22.64 16.60 -7.16
C MET A 9 -21.35 17.02 -7.88
N ALA A 10 -20.35 17.48 -7.15
CA ALA A 10 -19.03 17.74 -7.72
C ALA A 10 -18.38 16.42 -8.17
N SER A 11 -18.42 15.37 -7.35
CA SER A 11 -17.81 14.07 -7.68
C SER A 11 -18.35 13.40 -8.95
N PHE A 12 -19.57 13.72 -9.40
CA PHE A 12 -20.13 13.26 -10.68
C PHE A 12 -19.65 14.04 -11.92
N ALA A 13 -18.94 15.15 -11.73
CA ALA A 13 -18.35 15.92 -12.82
C ALA A 13 -16.91 15.45 -13.10
N ASN A 14 -16.44 15.63 -14.35
CA ASN A 14 -15.04 15.41 -14.70
C ASN A 14 -14.14 16.27 -13.82
N GLN A 15 -13.34 15.63 -12.96
CA GLN A 15 -12.41 16.35 -12.09
C GLN A 15 -11.10 16.63 -12.81
N PRO A 16 -10.61 17.88 -12.87
CA PRO A 16 -9.41 18.25 -13.64
C PRO A 16 -8.12 17.54 -13.18
N ASN A 17 -8.14 16.94 -11.99
CA ASN A 17 -7.05 16.24 -11.34
C ASN A 17 -7.29 14.72 -11.21
N ALA A 18 -8.44 14.21 -11.67
CA ALA A 18 -8.69 12.78 -11.84
C ALA A 18 -7.93 12.22 -13.04
N ARG A 19 -7.77 10.90 -13.12
CA ARG A 19 -7.05 10.25 -14.22
C ARG A 19 -7.79 10.47 -15.55
N PHE A 20 -7.35 11.47 -16.29
CA PHE A 20 -7.64 11.63 -17.71
C PHE A 20 -6.35 11.47 -18.49
N LEU A 21 -6.02 10.21 -18.84
CA LEU A 21 -5.01 9.97 -19.87
C LEU A 21 -5.57 10.58 -21.17
N THR A 22 -4.88 11.58 -21.70
CA THR A 22 -5.23 12.16 -23.00
C THR A 22 -4.27 11.63 -24.05
N ALA A 23 -4.61 11.75 -25.33
CA ALA A 23 -3.65 11.44 -26.39
C ALA A 23 -2.35 12.25 -26.24
N GLN A 24 -2.42 13.46 -25.66
CA GLN A 24 -1.30 14.35 -25.41
C GLN A 24 -0.53 14.00 -24.11
N ASN A 25 -1.18 13.36 -23.15
CA ASN A 25 -0.58 12.88 -21.91
C ASN A 25 -1.05 11.44 -21.61
N PRO A 26 -0.55 10.44 -22.35
CA PRO A 26 -1.05 9.07 -22.27
C PRO A 26 -0.45 8.27 -21.11
N LYS A 27 0.53 8.84 -20.40
CA LYS A 27 1.26 8.16 -19.33
C LYS A 27 0.68 8.49 -17.96
N LEU A 28 0.68 7.51 -17.07
CA LEU A 28 0.42 7.72 -15.64
C LEU A 28 1.50 8.64 -15.04
N ASN A 29 1.21 9.33 -13.94
CA ASN A 29 2.27 10.03 -13.21
C ASN A 29 3.27 9.01 -12.61
N PRO A 30 4.53 9.41 -12.33
CA PRO A 30 5.61 8.47 -12.01
C PRO A 30 5.36 7.62 -10.76
N ALA A 31 4.82 8.25 -9.72
CA ALA A 31 4.49 7.56 -8.48
C ALA A 31 3.31 6.58 -8.66
N THR A 32 2.32 6.89 -9.51
CA THR A 32 1.29 5.92 -9.91
C THR A 32 1.86 4.81 -10.79
N GLN A 33 2.81 5.10 -11.70
CA GLN A 33 3.49 4.07 -12.50
C GLN A 33 4.20 3.07 -11.59
N THR A 34 4.95 3.54 -10.60
CA THR A 34 5.67 2.70 -9.63
C THR A 34 4.69 1.84 -8.81
N ALA A 35 3.61 2.43 -8.33
CA ALA A 35 2.62 1.68 -7.54
C ALA A 35 1.92 0.54 -8.30
N VAL A 36 1.81 0.63 -9.63
CA VAL A 36 1.16 -0.39 -10.47
C VAL A 36 2.15 -1.21 -11.29
N ASP A 37 3.45 -1.02 -11.07
CA ASP A 37 4.47 -1.74 -11.82
C ASP A 37 4.59 -3.19 -11.35
N ILE A 38 5.12 -4.05 -12.24
CA ILE A 38 5.18 -5.49 -11.99
C ILE A 38 5.99 -5.87 -10.75
N ASP A 39 7.03 -5.13 -10.40
CA ASP A 39 7.83 -5.39 -9.19
C ASP A 39 7.05 -5.07 -7.92
N THR A 40 6.24 -4.00 -7.92
CA THR A 40 5.34 -3.70 -6.81
C THR A 40 4.28 -4.79 -6.64
N ILE A 41 3.71 -5.28 -7.75
CA ILE A 41 2.77 -6.42 -7.72
C ILE A 41 3.45 -7.67 -7.17
N LYS A 42 4.65 -8.00 -7.62
CA LYS A 42 5.38 -9.16 -7.11
C LYS A 42 5.75 -9.02 -5.64
N ALA A 43 6.14 -7.83 -5.20
CA ALA A 43 6.40 -7.54 -3.80
C ALA A 43 5.12 -7.68 -2.95
N SER A 44 3.95 -7.28 -3.46
CA SER A 44 2.69 -7.50 -2.74
C SER A 44 2.32 -8.98 -2.61
N LEU A 45 2.77 -9.82 -3.55
CA LEU A 45 2.55 -11.27 -3.55
C LEU A 45 3.64 -12.05 -2.79
N ALA A 46 4.75 -11.41 -2.41
CA ALA A 46 5.89 -12.04 -1.75
C ALA A 46 5.61 -12.60 -0.34
N PRO A 47 4.78 -11.98 0.54
CA PRO A 47 4.52 -12.51 1.88
C PRO A 47 4.03 -13.95 1.88
N THR A 48 4.38 -14.70 2.92
CA THR A 48 3.87 -16.06 3.15
C THR A 48 2.87 -16.14 4.31
N THR A 49 2.68 -15.03 5.03
CA THR A 49 1.70 -14.90 6.10
C THR A 49 0.47 -14.17 5.56
N PHE A 50 -0.72 -14.64 5.92
CA PHE A 50 -1.97 -14.03 5.48
C PHE A 50 -2.16 -12.63 6.07
N ALA A 51 -2.14 -12.50 7.40
CA ALA A 51 -2.27 -11.23 8.11
C ALA A 51 -1.37 -11.24 9.35
N ASN A 52 -1.01 -10.06 9.83
CA ASN A 52 -0.29 -9.89 11.10
C ASN A 52 -1.16 -9.09 12.08
N ASP A 53 -0.88 -9.22 13.37
CA ASP A 53 -1.45 -8.32 14.36
C ASP A 53 -0.92 -6.90 14.17
N ALA A 54 -1.70 -5.90 14.58
CA ALA A 54 -1.26 -4.52 14.61
C ALA A 54 0.08 -4.37 15.35
N GLY A 55 1.06 -3.74 14.70
CA GLY A 55 2.39 -3.49 15.28
C GLY A 55 3.34 -4.69 15.29
N ALA A 56 2.90 -5.88 14.89
CA ALA A 56 3.79 -7.03 14.79
C ALA A 56 4.91 -6.78 13.74
N PRO A 57 6.13 -7.29 14.00
CA PRO A 57 7.22 -7.21 13.04
C PRO A 57 6.95 -8.11 11.83
N GLY A 58 7.54 -7.76 10.69
CA GLY A 58 7.42 -8.52 9.45
C GLY A 58 6.19 -8.17 8.61
N LEU A 59 6.08 -8.84 7.46
CA LEU A 59 5.07 -8.57 6.45
C LEU A 59 4.01 -9.64 6.36
N ALA A 60 2.84 -9.23 5.89
CA ALA A 60 1.74 -10.10 5.55
C ALA A 60 1.12 -9.65 4.23
N PHE A 61 0.43 -10.58 3.57
CA PHE A 61 -0.28 -10.33 2.32
C PHE A 61 -1.41 -9.33 2.52
N ASN A 62 -2.20 -9.53 3.57
CA ASN A 62 -3.27 -8.66 3.99
C ASN A 62 -2.79 -7.63 5.03
N SER A 63 -3.52 -6.53 5.13
CA SER A 63 -3.24 -5.50 6.14
C SER A 63 -3.50 -6.00 7.57
N PRO A 64 -2.93 -5.33 8.59
CA PRO A 64 -3.11 -5.74 9.98
C PRO A 64 -4.58 -5.80 10.38
N VAL A 65 -4.93 -6.80 11.19
CA VAL A 65 -6.30 -7.02 11.64
C VAL A 65 -6.72 -5.88 12.58
N SER A 66 -7.86 -5.24 12.28
CA SER A 66 -8.50 -4.28 13.19
C SER A 66 -9.45 -5.01 14.15
N SER A 67 -9.77 -4.38 15.28
CA SER A 67 -10.70 -4.97 16.25
C SER A 67 -12.16 -4.99 15.78
N SER A 68 -12.52 -4.16 14.80
CA SER A 68 -13.79 -4.23 14.06
C SER A 68 -13.72 -3.41 12.76
N HIS A 69 -14.72 -3.56 11.89
CA HIS A 69 -14.85 -2.78 10.65
C HIS A 69 -15.12 -1.27 10.88
N GLN A 70 -15.40 -0.85 12.12
CA GLN A 70 -15.61 0.56 12.49
C GLN A 70 -14.33 1.22 13.01
N VAL A 71 -13.30 0.43 13.31
CA VAL A 71 -12.02 0.95 13.79
C VAL A 71 -11.12 1.21 12.58
N ALA A 72 -10.59 2.43 12.51
CA ALA A 72 -9.69 2.82 11.43
C ALA A 72 -8.45 1.91 11.43
N PRO A 73 -7.97 1.48 10.24
CA PRO A 73 -6.80 0.64 10.16
C PRO A 73 -5.57 1.39 10.69
N VAL A 74 -4.71 0.64 11.39
CA VAL A 74 -3.43 1.14 11.94
C VAL A 74 -2.24 0.76 11.05
N GLY A 75 -2.51 0.13 9.91
CA GLY A 75 -1.51 -0.05 8.87
C GLY A 75 -2.07 -0.65 7.59
N PHE A 76 -1.24 -0.62 6.56
CA PHE A 76 -1.56 -1.08 5.21
C PHE A 76 -0.44 -2.00 4.71
N SER A 77 -0.84 -3.18 4.24
CA SER A 77 -0.01 -4.06 3.42
C SER A 77 0.33 -3.40 2.09
N ILE A 78 1.27 -3.98 1.34
CA ILE A 78 1.62 -3.45 0.02
C ILE A 78 0.39 -3.47 -0.89
N LEU A 79 -0.37 -4.58 -0.96
CA LEU A 79 -1.50 -4.69 -1.88
C LEU A 79 -2.57 -3.60 -1.65
N GLU A 80 -2.97 -3.39 -0.40
CA GLU A 80 -3.97 -2.38 -0.03
C GLU A 80 -3.44 -0.95 -0.18
N GLY A 81 -2.18 -0.70 0.19
CA GLY A 81 -1.57 0.62 0.06
C GLY A 81 -1.29 1.01 -1.39
N GLN A 82 -0.59 0.15 -2.13
CA GLN A 82 -0.19 0.34 -3.52
C GLN A 82 -0.02 -1.02 -4.22
N PRO A 83 -0.95 -1.41 -5.11
CA PRO A 83 -1.66 -0.49 -6.00
C PRO A 83 -3.02 0.04 -5.54
N HIS A 84 -3.72 -0.58 -4.58
CA HIS A 84 -5.15 -0.32 -4.35
C HIS A 84 -5.47 1.15 -4.02
N ASN A 85 -4.98 1.71 -2.90
CA ASN A 85 -5.26 3.11 -2.56
C ASN A 85 -4.76 4.07 -3.65
N ARG A 86 -3.63 3.74 -4.27
CA ARG A 86 -3.04 4.56 -5.34
C ARG A 86 -3.89 4.65 -6.59
N VAL A 87 -4.51 3.54 -7.01
CA VAL A 87 -5.40 3.53 -8.18
C VAL A 87 -6.66 4.30 -7.87
N HIS A 88 -7.24 4.13 -6.68
CA HIS A 88 -8.38 4.91 -6.19
C HIS A 88 -8.12 6.42 -6.29
N MET A 89 -7.03 6.90 -5.69
CA MET A 89 -6.68 8.32 -5.67
C MET A 89 -6.21 8.83 -7.03
N SER A 90 -5.58 7.98 -7.86
CA SER A 90 -5.24 8.36 -9.23
C SER A 90 -6.50 8.56 -10.08
N VAL A 91 -7.47 7.64 -10.02
CA VAL A 91 -8.70 7.72 -10.82
C VAL A 91 -9.63 8.81 -10.30
N GLY A 92 -9.80 8.93 -8.98
CA GLY A 92 -10.67 9.94 -8.37
C GLY A 92 -10.02 11.33 -8.25
N GLY A 93 -8.72 11.43 -8.41
CA GLY A 93 -7.96 12.67 -8.25
C GLY A 93 -7.46 12.91 -6.83
N GLN A 94 -6.27 13.51 -6.73
CA GLN A 94 -5.49 13.66 -5.50
C GLN A 94 -5.71 14.99 -4.76
N SER A 95 -6.60 15.85 -5.26
CA SER A 95 -6.91 17.15 -4.68
C SER A 95 -8.40 17.48 -4.79
N ALA A 96 -8.86 18.51 -4.08
CA ALA A 96 -10.22 18.97 -4.26
C ALA A 96 -10.40 19.68 -5.62
N PRO A 97 -11.60 19.58 -6.25
CA PRO A 97 -12.68 18.68 -5.89
C PRO A 97 -12.32 17.22 -6.24
N TYR A 98 -12.73 16.29 -5.38
CA TYR A 98 -12.43 14.87 -5.53
C TYR A 98 -13.54 14.16 -6.32
N GLY A 99 -13.15 13.24 -7.18
CA GLY A 99 -14.05 12.35 -7.93
C GLY A 99 -14.50 11.15 -7.10
N LEU A 100 -15.41 10.35 -7.66
CA LEU A 100 -16.01 9.20 -6.96
C LEU A 100 -14.94 8.23 -6.42
N MET A 101 -13.95 7.89 -7.25
CA MET A 101 -12.93 6.88 -6.92
C MET A 101 -11.99 7.24 -5.76
N SER A 102 -11.93 8.49 -5.29
CA SER A 102 -11.11 8.92 -4.15
C SER A 102 -11.90 9.12 -2.85
N GLN A 103 -13.19 8.74 -2.85
CA GLN A 103 -14.10 8.92 -1.72
C GLN A 103 -14.87 7.63 -1.38
N ASN A 104 -15.64 7.69 -0.27
CA ASN A 104 -16.58 6.64 0.13
C ASN A 104 -17.72 6.39 -0.89
N LEU A 105 -17.78 7.22 -1.95
CA LEU A 105 -18.69 7.06 -3.09
C LEU A 105 -18.06 6.29 -4.25
N SER A 106 -16.85 5.73 -4.09
CA SER A 106 -16.15 5.01 -5.16
C SER A 106 -16.96 3.90 -5.82
N PRO A 107 -17.83 3.13 -5.13
CA PRO A 107 -18.67 2.13 -5.79
C PRO A 107 -19.70 2.69 -6.78
N LEU A 108 -19.93 4.01 -6.80
CA LEU A 108 -20.80 4.66 -7.79
C LEU A 108 -20.11 4.84 -9.16
N ASP A 109 -18.79 4.69 -9.23
CA ASP A 109 -18.05 4.61 -10.49
C ASP A 109 -17.93 3.14 -10.93
N PRO A 110 -18.46 2.71 -12.09
CA PRO A 110 -18.39 1.33 -12.53
C PRO A 110 -16.96 0.75 -12.59
N ILE A 111 -15.93 1.58 -12.78
CA ILE A 111 -14.53 1.12 -12.79
C ILE A 111 -14.09 0.57 -11.42
N PHE A 112 -14.77 0.94 -10.33
CA PHE A 112 -14.55 0.40 -8.99
C PHE A 112 -14.55 -1.13 -8.98
N PHE A 113 -15.58 -1.72 -9.58
CA PHE A 113 -15.74 -3.17 -9.61
C PHE A 113 -14.65 -3.83 -10.43
N LEU A 114 -14.26 -3.25 -11.57
CA LEU A 114 -13.15 -3.77 -12.39
C LEU A 114 -11.80 -3.66 -11.67
N HIS A 115 -11.58 -2.57 -10.92
CA HIS A 115 -10.41 -2.41 -10.08
C HIS A 115 -10.35 -3.50 -9.00
N HIS A 116 -11.45 -3.68 -8.25
CA HIS A 116 -11.54 -4.68 -7.18
C HIS A 116 -11.54 -6.11 -7.71
N CYS A 117 -12.05 -6.39 -8.91
CA CYS A 117 -11.85 -7.68 -9.59
C CYS A 117 -10.37 -8.00 -9.81
N ASN A 118 -9.53 -6.99 -10.12
CA ASN A 118 -8.10 -7.22 -10.24
C ASN A 118 -7.39 -7.36 -8.89
N ILE A 119 -7.91 -6.74 -7.81
CA ILE A 119 -7.41 -6.99 -6.44
C ILE A 119 -7.74 -8.43 -6.01
N ASP A 120 -8.96 -8.89 -6.26
CA ASP A 120 -9.38 -10.28 -6.02
C ASP A 120 -8.54 -11.29 -6.83
N ARG A 121 -8.26 -10.98 -8.11
CA ARG A 121 -7.32 -11.77 -8.92
C ARG A 121 -5.94 -11.89 -8.27
N LEU A 122 -5.40 -10.82 -7.69
CA LEU A 122 -4.08 -10.88 -7.03
C LEU A 122 -4.13 -11.73 -5.75
N TRP A 123 -5.27 -11.76 -5.06
CA TRP A 123 -5.50 -12.70 -3.96
C TRP A 123 -5.56 -14.15 -4.45
N ASP A 124 -6.17 -14.43 -5.60
CA ASP A 124 -6.09 -15.75 -6.25
C ASP A 124 -4.64 -16.16 -6.54
N VAL A 125 -3.86 -15.28 -7.18
CA VAL A 125 -2.45 -15.53 -7.50
C VAL A 125 -1.65 -15.87 -6.23
N TRP A 126 -1.82 -15.07 -5.15
CA TRP A 126 -1.19 -15.35 -3.87
C TRP A 126 -1.64 -16.69 -3.28
N THR A 127 -2.92 -16.99 -3.34
CA THR A 127 -3.51 -18.25 -2.85
C THR A 127 -2.91 -19.44 -3.57
N ARG A 128 -2.84 -19.41 -4.90
CA ARG A 128 -2.21 -20.47 -5.71
C ARG A 128 -0.72 -20.62 -5.43
N LYS A 129 0.01 -19.51 -5.24
CA LYS A 129 1.42 -19.53 -4.79
C LYS A 129 1.55 -20.25 -3.44
N GLN A 130 0.73 -19.88 -2.45
CA GLN A 130 0.76 -20.50 -1.12
C GLN A 130 0.45 -22.01 -1.19
N GLN A 131 -0.54 -22.41 -1.98
CA GLN A 131 -0.87 -23.82 -2.21
C GLN A 131 0.30 -24.59 -2.84
N ALA A 132 0.94 -24.01 -3.85
CA ALA A 132 2.13 -24.61 -4.48
C ALA A 132 3.31 -24.77 -3.50
N MET A 133 3.37 -23.92 -2.47
CA MET A 133 4.36 -24.00 -1.38
C MET A 133 3.93 -24.90 -0.21
N GLY A 134 2.70 -25.43 -0.21
CA GLY A 134 2.13 -26.14 0.94
C GLY A 134 1.93 -25.25 2.17
N LEU A 135 1.65 -23.96 1.98
CA LEU A 135 1.46 -22.96 3.04
C LEU A 135 -0.02 -22.62 3.27
N PRO A 136 -0.39 -22.07 4.44
CA PRO A 136 -1.74 -21.58 4.70
C PRO A 136 -2.15 -20.46 3.75
N VAL A 137 -3.43 -20.45 3.36
CA VAL A 137 -4.03 -19.47 2.42
C VAL A 137 -4.95 -18.45 3.11
N GLY A 138 -4.97 -18.44 4.45
CA GLY A 138 -5.91 -17.65 5.23
C GLY A 138 -5.39 -17.38 6.65
N PRO A 139 -6.22 -16.73 7.49
CA PRO A 139 -5.85 -16.41 8.86
C PRO A 139 -5.59 -17.67 9.68
N THR A 140 -4.70 -17.55 10.66
CA THR A 140 -4.46 -18.61 11.66
C THR A 140 -5.73 -18.90 12.47
N ALA A 141 -5.76 -20.02 13.19
CA ALA A 141 -6.90 -20.36 14.05
C ALA A 141 -7.21 -19.27 15.09
N ASP A 142 -6.18 -18.64 15.65
CA ASP A 142 -6.34 -17.54 16.61
C ASP A 142 -6.90 -16.29 15.91
N GLN A 143 -6.42 -15.98 14.71
CA GLN A 143 -6.89 -14.84 13.92
C GLN A 143 -8.34 -15.03 13.44
N GLN A 144 -8.78 -16.24 13.10
CA GLN A 144 -10.16 -16.49 12.64
C GLN A 144 -11.21 -15.98 13.61
N THR A 145 -10.93 -16.02 14.91
CA THR A 145 -11.83 -15.48 15.95
C THR A 145 -12.07 -13.96 15.85
N GLN A 146 -11.18 -13.23 15.16
CA GLN A 146 -11.29 -11.81 14.87
C GLN A 146 -12.01 -11.53 13.53
N TYR A 147 -11.94 -12.45 12.57
CA TYR A 147 -12.56 -12.33 11.25
C TYR A 147 -14.03 -12.77 11.21
N ASP A 148 -14.39 -13.80 11.96
CA ASP A 148 -15.72 -14.39 11.95
C ASP A 148 -16.78 -13.81 12.93
N PRO A 149 -16.52 -12.84 13.84
CA PRO A 149 -17.52 -12.44 14.81
C PRO A 149 -18.66 -11.61 14.19
N GLU A 150 -18.45 -11.03 13.01
CA GLU A 150 -19.44 -10.18 12.36
C GLU A 150 -20.08 -10.86 11.14
N PRO A 151 -21.42 -10.97 11.10
CA PRO A 151 -22.09 -11.58 9.96
C PRO A 151 -22.25 -10.62 8.77
N TYR A 152 -21.98 -11.13 7.57
CA TYR A 152 -22.19 -10.49 6.27
C TYR A 152 -23.64 -10.70 5.83
N LEU A 153 -24.55 -9.81 6.26
CA LEU A 153 -26.01 -9.93 6.04
C LEU A 153 -26.54 -9.19 4.81
N PHE A 154 -25.67 -8.83 3.88
CA PHE A 154 -26.01 -7.99 2.72
C PHE A 154 -26.06 -8.75 1.38
N TYR A 155 -25.67 -10.02 1.36
CA TYR A 155 -25.77 -10.85 0.16
C TYR A 155 -27.17 -11.42 -0.03
N VAL A 156 -27.60 -11.48 -1.30
CA VAL A 156 -28.88 -12.04 -1.72
C VAL A 156 -28.64 -13.14 -2.76
N ASN A 157 -29.39 -14.23 -2.66
CA ASN A 157 -29.42 -15.30 -3.65
C ASN A 157 -30.08 -14.83 -4.95
N ALA A 158 -29.92 -15.61 -6.01
CA ALA A 158 -30.53 -15.34 -7.31
C ALA A 158 -32.08 -15.26 -7.28
N ASP A 159 -32.71 -15.89 -6.30
CA ASP A 159 -34.16 -15.84 -6.07
C ASP A 159 -34.60 -14.64 -5.20
N GLY A 160 -33.66 -13.78 -4.78
CA GLY A 160 -33.90 -12.60 -3.95
C GLY A 160 -33.97 -12.88 -2.44
N SER A 161 -33.84 -14.13 -2.00
CA SER A 161 -33.74 -14.46 -0.58
C SER A 161 -32.38 -14.04 0.01
N PRO A 162 -32.29 -13.63 1.29
CA PRO A 162 -31.00 -13.38 1.93
C PRO A 162 -30.16 -14.67 1.99
N VAL A 163 -28.84 -14.54 1.81
CA VAL A 163 -27.91 -15.63 2.11
C VAL A 163 -27.87 -15.84 3.63
N SER A 164 -28.17 -17.06 4.09
CA SER A 164 -28.29 -17.37 5.54
C SER A 164 -27.32 -18.43 6.05
N ASP A 165 -26.73 -19.21 5.14
CA ASP A 165 -25.83 -20.34 5.44
C ASP A 165 -24.35 -19.98 5.29
N LYS A 166 -24.03 -18.92 4.52
CA LYS A 166 -22.70 -18.34 4.39
C LYS A 166 -22.73 -16.89 4.83
N THR A 167 -22.37 -16.63 6.07
CA THR A 167 -22.49 -15.29 6.66
C THR A 167 -21.21 -14.84 7.35
N ARG A 168 -20.14 -15.61 7.33
CA ARG A 168 -18.87 -15.26 7.99
C ARG A 168 -17.80 -14.96 6.96
N ALA A 169 -16.76 -14.23 7.36
CA ALA A 169 -15.60 -13.99 6.51
C ALA A 169 -14.98 -15.32 6.03
N ALA A 170 -14.87 -16.32 6.92
CA ALA A 170 -14.35 -17.63 6.58
C ALA A 170 -15.09 -18.35 5.45
N ASP A 171 -16.38 -18.07 5.24
CA ASP A 171 -17.18 -18.68 4.17
C ASP A 171 -16.74 -18.21 2.77
N TYR A 172 -15.92 -17.14 2.70
CA TYR A 172 -15.55 -16.43 1.49
C TYR A 172 -14.04 -16.34 1.28
N LEU A 173 -13.22 -17.01 2.11
CA LEU A 173 -11.75 -17.00 1.99
C LEU A 173 -11.19 -17.82 0.83
N ALA A 174 -12.02 -18.66 0.21
CA ALA A 174 -11.60 -19.54 -0.89
C ALA A 174 -12.37 -19.20 -2.16
N ILE A 175 -11.66 -18.64 -3.14
CA ILE A 175 -12.22 -18.22 -4.44
C ILE A 175 -12.95 -19.35 -5.17
N GLY A 176 -12.40 -20.56 -5.14
CA GLY A 176 -13.00 -21.75 -5.77
C GLY A 176 -14.40 -22.11 -5.26
N ALA A 177 -14.87 -21.54 -4.14
CA ALA A 177 -16.23 -21.74 -3.64
C ALA A 177 -17.32 -20.99 -4.43
N PHE A 178 -16.94 -20.10 -5.35
CA PHE A 178 -17.85 -19.18 -6.06
C PHE A 178 -18.03 -19.48 -7.56
N ASP A 179 -17.43 -20.56 -8.08
CA ASP A 179 -17.55 -21.01 -9.48
C ASP A 179 -17.12 -19.94 -10.52
N TYR A 180 -16.04 -19.21 -10.20
CA TYR A 180 -15.33 -18.35 -11.15
C TYR A 180 -13.81 -18.55 -11.02
N ASP A 181 -13.07 -18.09 -12.02
CA ASP A 181 -11.60 -18.09 -12.06
C ASP A 181 -11.11 -16.91 -12.91
N TYR A 182 -9.80 -16.69 -12.92
CA TYR A 182 -9.13 -15.65 -13.69
C TYR A 182 -8.22 -16.23 -14.78
N GLU A 183 -8.17 -15.55 -15.93
CA GLU A 183 -7.15 -15.85 -16.92
C GLU A 183 -5.73 -15.52 -16.39
N PRO A 184 -4.70 -16.28 -16.81
CA PRO A 184 -3.32 -15.98 -16.44
C PRO A 184 -2.92 -14.55 -16.82
N GLY A 185 -2.13 -13.89 -15.96
CA GLY A 185 -1.69 -12.51 -16.21
C GLY A 185 -0.54 -12.07 -15.31
N SER A 186 -0.42 -10.75 -15.11
CA SER A 186 0.63 -10.16 -14.27
C SER A 186 0.64 -10.71 -12.85
N GLY A 187 1.81 -11.18 -12.39
CA GLY A 187 2.01 -11.75 -11.06
C GLY A 187 1.97 -13.29 -11.02
N ASP A 188 1.38 -13.97 -12.02
CA ASP A 188 1.34 -15.45 -12.05
C ASP A 188 2.75 -16.08 -12.06
N GLU A 189 3.76 -15.36 -12.53
CA GLU A 189 5.16 -15.79 -12.55
C GLU A 189 5.76 -16.06 -11.16
N VAL A 190 5.13 -15.62 -10.07
CA VAL A 190 5.60 -15.91 -8.70
C VAL A 190 5.30 -17.36 -8.28
N ILE A 191 4.34 -18.02 -8.93
CA ILE A 191 3.87 -19.36 -8.52
C ILE A 191 4.94 -20.43 -8.78
N PRO A 192 5.60 -20.52 -9.96
CA PRO A 192 6.66 -21.49 -10.17
C PRO A 192 7.89 -21.23 -9.29
N VAL A 193 8.23 -19.96 -9.05
CA VAL A 193 9.40 -19.56 -8.23
C VAL A 193 9.27 -19.99 -6.78
N ALA A 194 8.04 -20.12 -6.29
CA ALA A 194 7.71 -20.56 -4.95
C ALA A 194 8.25 -21.96 -4.57
N THR A 195 8.61 -22.78 -5.57
CA THR A 195 9.12 -24.16 -5.40
C THR A 195 10.65 -24.26 -5.26
N ALA A 196 11.41 -23.21 -5.54
CA ALA A 196 12.86 -23.19 -5.34
C ALA A 196 13.20 -22.79 -3.89
N GLY A 197 14.22 -23.41 -3.28
CA GLY A 197 14.49 -23.33 -1.83
C GLY A 197 14.59 -21.90 -1.26
N ARG A 198 14.09 -21.71 -0.03
CA ARG A 198 13.94 -20.42 0.65
C ARG A 198 15.27 -19.84 1.13
N SER A 199 15.46 -18.54 0.95
CA SER A 199 16.41 -17.75 1.74
C SER A 199 15.86 -17.50 3.15
N ALA A 200 16.74 -17.35 4.16
CA ALA A 200 16.31 -16.89 5.48
C ALA A 200 15.91 -15.40 5.39
N PRO A 201 14.78 -14.98 5.98
CA PRO A 201 14.40 -13.57 5.99
C PRO A 201 15.46 -12.76 6.76
N ILE A 202 15.83 -11.59 6.24
CA ILE A 202 16.66 -10.65 6.98
C ILE A 202 15.80 -10.08 8.11
N PRO A 203 16.29 -10.07 9.37
CA PRO A 203 15.62 -9.33 10.43
C PRO A 203 15.37 -7.88 10.03
N ALA A 204 14.20 -7.34 10.38
CA ALA A 204 13.92 -5.93 10.12
C ALA A 204 15.00 -5.06 10.80
N LEU A 205 15.68 -4.24 10.00
CA LEU A 205 16.60 -3.20 10.41
C LEU A 205 15.79 -1.93 10.70
N GLU A 206 15.89 -1.42 11.92
CA GLU A 206 15.19 -0.20 12.32
C GLU A 206 16.03 1.03 11.96
N ALA A 207 15.39 2.01 11.32
CA ALA A 207 15.97 3.33 11.07
C ALA A 207 15.63 4.28 12.22
N ALA A 208 16.62 5.03 12.70
CA ALA A 208 16.41 6.00 13.77
C ALA A 208 15.71 7.25 13.21
N VAL A 209 14.51 7.54 13.74
CA VAL A 209 13.79 8.80 13.49
C VAL A 209 14.13 9.79 14.62
N PRO A 210 14.67 10.98 14.32
CA PRO A 210 14.86 12.01 15.34
C PRO A 210 13.53 12.47 15.91
N ALA A 211 13.30 12.26 17.21
CA ALA A 211 12.17 12.75 18.01
C ALA A 211 10.92 13.15 17.20
N SER A 212 10.25 12.17 16.56
CA SER A 212 9.08 12.34 15.69
C SER A 212 9.10 13.61 14.81
N ALA A 213 9.62 13.46 13.59
CA ALA A 213 9.84 14.58 12.68
C ALA A 213 8.57 14.98 11.91
N ALA A 214 8.28 16.28 11.86
CA ALA A 214 7.17 16.82 11.08
C ALA A 214 7.42 16.65 9.58
N VAL A 215 6.46 16.05 8.89
CA VAL A 215 6.39 15.96 7.43
C VAL A 215 5.61 17.16 6.93
N ALA A 216 6.22 17.93 6.04
CA ALA A 216 5.60 19.09 5.43
C ALA A 216 5.68 19.04 3.91
N ILE A 217 4.92 19.89 3.25
CA ILE A 217 4.93 20.00 1.79
C ILE A 217 6.32 20.45 1.34
N ASN A 218 6.92 19.68 0.43
CA ASN A 218 8.26 19.92 -0.12
C ASN A 218 9.39 20.07 0.93
N LYS A 219 9.14 19.63 2.18
CA LYS A 219 10.14 19.62 3.25
C LYS A 219 10.13 18.23 3.89
N PRO A 220 11.14 17.39 3.60
CA PRO A 220 11.14 16.01 4.05
C PRO A 220 11.38 15.92 5.56
N ALA A 221 10.76 14.93 6.17
CA ALA A 221 11.21 14.34 7.43
C ALA A 221 12.20 13.22 7.10
N THR A 222 13.33 13.19 7.79
CA THR A 222 14.41 12.24 7.50
C THR A 222 14.59 11.24 8.64
N ALA A 223 14.61 9.95 8.31
CA ALA A 223 15.06 8.88 9.20
C ALA A 223 16.40 8.33 8.71
N LYS A 224 17.29 7.99 9.64
CA LYS A 224 18.64 7.51 9.30
C LYS A 224 18.74 6.01 9.52
N LEU A 225 19.19 5.28 8.52
CA LEU A 225 19.47 3.86 8.61
C LEU A 225 20.95 3.60 8.38
N THR A 226 21.61 2.92 9.32
CA THR A 226 22.96 2.39 9.05
C THR A 226 22.82 1.12 8.21
N VAL A 227 23.41 1.11 7.02
CA VAL A 227 23.32 -0.02 6.10
C VAL A 227 24.09 -1.21 6.66
N SER A 228 23.44 -2.35 6.83
CA SER A 228 24.10 -3.60 7.24
C SER A 228 24.72 -4.31 6.04
N GLN A 229 25.67 -5.22 6.28
CA GLN A 229 26.25 -6.03 5.20
C GLN A 229 25.19 -6.95 4.59
N GLU A 230 24.28 -7.46 5.40
CA GLU A 230 23.19 -8.33 4.97
C GLU A 230 22.25 -7.61 3.98
N LEU A 231 21.92 -6.33 4.24
CA LEU A 231 21.11 -5.53 3.32
C LEU A 231 21.81 -5.36 1.97
N VAL A 232 23.12 -5.09 1.96
CA VAL A 232 23.91 -4.99 0.73
C VAL A 232 23.94 -6.33 -0.02
N ASP A 233 24.19 -7.43 0.68
CA ASP A 233 24.31 -8.76 0.07
C ASP A 233 23.00 -9.21 -0.59
N VAL A 234 21.86 -8.90 0.04
CA VAL A 234 20.54 -9.23 -0.49
C VAL A 234 20.13 -8.31 -1.63
N ALA A 235 20.34 -7.00 -1.49
CA ALA A 235 20.02 -6.06 -2.56
C ALA A 235 20.94 -6.26 -3.79
N ALA A 236 22.19 -6.71 -3.62
CA ALA A 236 23.09 -7.03 -4.73
C ALA A 236 22.75 -8.35 -5.46
N LYS A 237 21.85 -9.17 -4.89
CA LYS A 237 21.39 -10.43 -5.48
C LYS A 237 19.86 -10.52 -5.37
N PRO A 238 19.13 -9.62 -6.05
CA PRO A 238 17.69 -9.57 -5.93
C PRO A 238 17.09 -10.88 -6.46
N SER A 239 16.13 -11.41 -5.71
CA SER A 239 15.34 -12.57 -6.08
C SER A 239 13.92 -12.36 -5.57
N GLU A 240 12.94 -13.10 -6.12
CA GLU A 240 11.56 -13.06 -5.61
C GLU A 240 11.46 -13.42 -4.12
N GLN A 241 12.49 -14.07 -3.57
CA GLN A 241 12.56 -14.54 -2.18
C GLN A 241 13.41 -13.65 -1.28
N SER A 242 13.94 -12.56 -1.82
CA SER A 242 14.80 -11.65 -1.07
C SER A 242 14.36 -10.20 -1.26
N ARG A 243 13.11 -9.98 -1.71
CA ARG A 243 12.55 -8.64 -1.94
C ARG A 243 12.69 -7.76 -0.70
N GLN A 244 12.83 -6.44 -0.87
CA GLN A 244 13.02 -5.51 0.25
C GLN A 244 11.86 -4.53 0.39
N PHE A 245 11.58 -4.15 1.64
CA PHE A 245 10.50 -3.21 1.93
C PHE A 245 10.94 -2.17 2.98
N ALA A 246 10.23 -1.06 2.98
CA ALA A 246 10.18 -0.13 4.10
C ALA A 246 8.75 -0.04 4.65
N LYS A 247 8.59 -0.22 5.95
CA LYS A 247 7.36 0.08 6.69
C LYS A 247 7.51 1.48 7.27
N VAL A 248 6.75 2.43 6.74
CA VAL A 248 6.79 3.85 7.09
C VAL A 248 5.60 4.19 7.98
N SER A 249 5.88 4.60 9.22
CA SER A 249 4.84 4.88 10.22
C SER A 249 4.63 6.39 10.38
N ILE A 250 3.40 6.84 10.14
CA ILE A 250 2.99 8.24 10.21
C ILE A 250 1.97 8.42 11.33
N ALA A 251 2.16 9.42 12.18
CA ALA A 251 1.07 9.99 12.98
C ALA A 251 0.34 11.02 12.09
N PRO A 252 -0.86 10.71 11.57
CA PRO A 252 -1.52 11.56 10.60
C PRO A 252 -2.20 12.78 11.26
N PRO A 253 -2.44 13.86 10.51
CA PRO A 253 -3.40 14.88 10.91
C PRO A 253 -4.82 14.31 10.95
N MET A 254 -5.72 15.04 11.61
CA MET A 254 -7.16 14.72 11.62
C MET A 254 -7.82 14.69 10.24
N ASP A 255 -7.29 15.47 9.29
CA ASP A 255 -7.73 15.51 7.90
C ASP A 255 -6.59 15.04 7.00
N VAL A 256 -6.77 13.82 6.47
CA VAL A 256 -5.82 13.15 5.59
C VAL A 256 -6.11 13.36 4.10
N GLY A 257 -7.17 14.10 3.77
CA GLY A 257 -7.61 14.32 2.39
C GLY A 257 -6.52 14.96 1.52
N GLY A 258 -6.12 14.25 0.47
CA GLY A 258 -5.15 14.73 -0.52
C GLY A 258 -3.70 14.70 -0.05
N LEU A 259 -3.40 14.03 1.08
CA LEU A 259 -2.03 13.79 1.50
C LEU A 259 -1.42 12.62 0.73
N ASN A 260 -0.55 12.95 -0.21
CA ASN A 260 0.25 12.01 -0.97
C ASN A 260 1.70 12.06 -0.46
N PHE A 261 2.14 10.99 0.18
CA PHE A 261 3.48 10.88 0.73
C PHE A 261 4.40 10.22 -0.29
N LEU A 262 5.55 10.85 -0.53
CA LEU A 262 6.62 10.31 -1.34
C LEU A 262 7.79 9.95 -0.43
N VAL A 263 8.43 8.82 -0.72
CA VAL A 263 9.58 8.32 0.02
C VAL A 263 10.77 8.28 -0.92
N PHE A 264 11.87 8.87 -0.46
CA PHE A 264 13.14 8.93 -1.17
C PHE A 264 14.26 8.33 -0.31
N ILE A 265 15.20 7.65 -0.94
CA ILE A 265 16.36 7.06 -0.28
C ILE A 265 17.63 7.65 -0.91
N SER A 266 18.48 8.25 -0.09
CA SER A 266 19.72 8.90 -0.55
C SER A 266 20.86 8.65 0.44
N PRO A 267 22.13 8.72 0.04
CA PRO A 267 23.26 8.71 0.98
C PRO A 267 23.14 9.85 2.00
N GLU A 268 23.56 9.61 3.25
CA GLU A 268 23.52 10.64 4.29
C GLU A 268 24.31 11.90 3.87
N GLY A 269 23.76 13.07 4.19
CA GLY A 269 24.43 14.35 3.98
C GLY A 269 24.40 14.85 2.53
N THR A 270 23.72 14.13 1.65
CA THR A 270 23.38 14.61 0.31
C THR A 270 22.04 15.35 0.32
N THR A 271 21.83 16.24 -0.65
CA THR A 271 20.48 16.80 -0.87
C THR A 271 19.70 15.80 -1.71
N PRO A 272 18.60 15.22 -1.19
CA PRO A 272 17.84 14.22 -1.94
C PRO A 272 17.16 14.85 -3.16
N ASP A 273 17.11 14.12 -4.27
CA ASP A 273 16.26 14.49 -5.40
C ASP A 273 14.79 14.16 -5.07
N LEU A 274 14.03 15.17 -4.65
CA LEU A 274 12.61 15.04 -4.31
C LEU A 274 11.69 14.99 -5.55
N ASN A 275 12.21 14.62 -6.71
CA ASN A 275 11.45 14.35 -7.92
C ASN A 275 11.05 12.86 -7.99
N PRO A 276 9.76 12.49 -8.10
CA PRO A 276 9.36 11.10 -8.25
C PRO A 276 9.82 10.43 -9.56
N ASP A 277 10.34 11.18 -10.52
CA ASP A 277 11.08 10.65 -11.70
C ASP A 277 12.59 10.46 -11.44
N GLY A 278 13.09 10.94 -10.29
CA GLY A 278 14.49 10.99 -9.93
C GLY A 278 15.04 9.68 -9.38
N PRO A 279 16.38 9.55 -9.30
CA PRO A 279 17.05 8.32 -8.89
C PRO A 279 16.75 7.95 -7.43
N ASP A 280 16.48 8.94 -6.58
CA ASP A 280 16.28 8.71 -5.14
C ASP A 280 14.84 8.26 -4.81
N PHE A 281 13.89 8.29 -5.75
CA PHE A 281 12.50 7.93 -5.49
C PHE A 281 12.33 6.42 -5.21
N ALA A 282 11.82 6.08 -4.03
CA ALA A 282 11.59 4.69 -3.62
C ALA A 282 10.15 4.25 -3.77
N GLY A 283 9.19 5.12 -3.46
CA GLY A 283 7.79 4.79 -3.55
C GLY A 283 6.89 5.85 -2.96
N SER A 284 5.60 5.56 -2.93
CA SER A 284 4.60 6.49 -2.38
C SER A 284 3.53 5.75 -1.61
N PHE A 285 2.87 6.45 -0.70
CA PHE A 285 1.67 5.96 -0.04
C PHE A 285 0.71 7.12 0.23
N GLU A 286 -0.55 6.79 0.41
CA GLU A 286 -1.58 7.77 0.71
C GLU A 286 -2.71 7.12 1.51
N PHE A 287 -3.42 7.97 2.26
CA PHE A 287 -4.65 7.58 2.92
C PHE A 287 -5.77 7.55 1.88
N PHE A 288 -6.53 6.47 1.86
CA PHE A 288 -7.76 6.42 1.09
C PHE A 288 -8.87 7.19 1.82
N GLY A 289 -9.62 8.00 1.08
CA GLY A 289 -10.74 8.77 1.58
C GLY A 289 -10.34 10.09 2.27
N VAL A 290 -11.28 11.03 2.27
CA VAL A 290 -11.05 12.44 2.62
C VAL A 290 -11.48 12.82 4.04
N ARG A 291 -12.10 11.89 4.79
CA ARG A 291 -12.68 12.16 6.13
C ARG A 291 -12.47 11.02 7.12
N HIS A 292 -11.46 10.17 6.92
CA HIS A 292 -11.13 9.16 7.92
C HIS A 292 -10.34 9.78 9.05
N HIS A 293 -10.86 9.67 10.27
CA HIS A 293 -10.18 10.10 11.47
C HIS A 293 -9.27 8.98 11.95
N HIS A 294 -7.96 9.22 11.90
CA HIS A 294 -6.96 8.37 12.52
C HIS A 294 -6.42 9.11 13.75
N THR A 295 -6.55 8.48 14.92
CA THR A 295 -5.96 8.98 16.18
C THR A 295 -4.64 8.31 16.51
N ASP A 296 -4.40 7.15 15.91
CA ASP A 296 -3.22 6.33 16.11
C ASP A 296 -2.22 6.49 14.97
N THR A 297 -0.99 6.05 15.21
CA THR A 297 0.03 5.94 14.17
C THR A 297 -0.38 4.88 13.16
N VAL A 298 -0.19 5.19 11.87
CA VAL A 298 -0.54 4.32 10.75
C VAL A 298 0.72 3.96 9.98
N SER A 299 0.95 2.66 9.79
CA SER A 299 2.10 2.16 9.02
C SER A 299 1.74 1.81 7.58
N PHE A 300 2.53 2.26 6.62
CA PHE A 300 2.41 1.87 5.22
C PHE A 300 3.63 1.06 4.79
N THR A 301 3.41 -0.10 4.19
CA THR A 301 4.51 -0.89 3.62
C THR A 301 4.71 -0.53 2.17
N ILE A 302 5.95 -0.20 1.80
CA ILE A 302 6.35 0.08 0.41
C ILE A 302 7.51 -0.84 0.00
N PRO A 303 7.51 -1.39 -1.23
CA PRO A 303 8.71 -2.02 -1.77
C PRO A 303 9.78 -0.96 -2.00
N ILE A 304 11.05 -1.31 -1.78
CA ILE A 304 12.18 -0.41 -1.96
C ILE A 304 13.28 -0.98 -2.86
N ASP A 305 13.06 -2.17 -3.44
CA ASP A 305 14.04 -2.90 -4.25
C ASP A 305 14.66 -2.01 -5.31
N LYS A 306 13.84 -1.35 -6.13
CA LYS A 306 14.31 -0.47 -7.22
C LYS A 306 15.15 0.70 -6.76
N ALA A 307 14.89 1.25 -5.58
CA ALA A 307 15.70 2.34 -5.04
C ALA A 307 17.04 1.81 -4.54
N LEU A 308 17.05 0.64 -3.89
CA LEU A 308 18.29 0.00 -3.46
C LEU A 308 19.15 -0.45 -4.64
N ASP A 309 18.54 -1.02 -5.69
CA ASP A 309 19.21 -1.40 -6.94
C ASP A 309 19.92 -0.19 -7.57
N ARG A 310 19.22 0.95 -7.69
CA ARG A 310 19.83 2.19 -8.20
C ARG A 310 21.00 2.67 -7.34
N LEU A 311 20.87 2.62 -6.02
CA LEU A 311 21.96 2.98 -5.12
C LEU A 311 23.15 2.01 -5.22
N ILE A 312 22.92 0.73 -5.48
CA ILE A 312 23.98 -0.26 -5.72
C ILE A 312 24.67 0.01 -7.06
N ASP A 313 23.90 0.17 -8.13
CA ASP A 313 24.41 0.41 -9.48
C ASP A 313 25.27 1.69 -9.54
N ASP A 314 24.89 2.71 -8.78
CA ASP A 314 25.64 3.96 -8.64
C ASP A 314 26.83 3.86 -7.65
N GLY A 315 27.00 2.74 -6.94
CA GLY A 315 28.03 2.56 -5.90
C GLY A 315 27.80 3.42 -4.65
N ARG A 316 26.55 3.78 -4.38
CA ARG A 316 26.05 4.66 -3.30
C ARG A 316 25.46 3.91 -2.10
N LEU A 317 25.27 2.59 -2.19
CA LEU A 317 24.89 1.74 -1.06
C LEU A 317 26.10 0.94 -0.56
N LYS A 318 26.57 1.20 0.67
CA LYS A 318 27.72 0.51 1.26
C LYS A 318 27.48 0.16 2.72
N ALA A 319 27.92 -1.03 3.11
CA ALA A 319 27.80 -1.48 4.49
C ALA A 319 28.57 -0.56 5.45
N GLY A 320 27.94 -0.23 6.57
CA GLY A 320 28.46 0.70 7.57
C GLY A 320 28.30 2.19 7.23
N GLU A 321 27.95 2.53 5.99
CA GLU A 321 27.61 3.90 5.60
C GLU A 321 26.09 4.13 5.83
N PRO A 322 25.70 5.27 6.42
CA PRO A 322 24.28 5.59 6.62
C PRO A 322 23.60 6.07 5.34
N ILE A 323 22.31 5.72 5.22
CA ILE A 323 21.38 6.27 4.23
C ILE A 323 20.23 6.99 4.93
N ASP A 324 19.70 8.00 4.24
CA ASP A 324 18.59 8.82 4.67
C ASP A 324 17.31 8.39 3.95
N PHE A 325 16.28 8.02 4.72
CA PHE A 325 14.91 7.88 4.26
C PHE A 325 14.19 9.21 4.42
N ASN A 326 13.89 9.86 3.31
CA ASN A 326 13.25 11.17 3.25
C ASN A 326 11.78 11.01 2.87
N VAL A 327 10.89 11.31 3.82
CA VAL A 327 9.44 11.26 3.61
C VAL A 327 8.92 12.67 3.47
N VAL A 328 8.21 12.98 2.39
CA VAL A 328 7.70 14.31 2.08
C VAL A 328 6.27 14.23 1.57
N VAL A 329 5.46 15.25 1.87
CA VAL A 329 4.13 15.38 1.22
C VAL A 329 4.32 16.08 -0.12
N ALA A 330 3.93 15.41 -1.20
CA ALA A 330 3.78 16.04 -2.50
C ALA A 330 2.41 16.75 -2.55
N GLN A 331 2.41 18.00 -2.99
CA GLN A 331 1.16 18.71 -3.25
C GLN A 331 0.95 18.85 -4.76
N ALA A 332 -0.02 18.10 -5.28
CA ALA A 332 -0.64 18.39 -6.57
C ALA A 332 -1.91 19.23 -6.33
N GLY A 333 -1.99 20.45 -6.87
CA GLY A 333 -3.21 21.29 -6.81
C GLY A 333 -3.40 22.18 -5.57
N LYS A 334 -4.51 22.94 -5.53
CA LYS A 334 -4.87 23.82 -4.40
C LYS A 334 -5.53 23.01 -3.28
N ARG A 335 -5.08 23.21 -2.04
CA ARG A 335 -5.71 22.66 -0.84
C ARG A 335 -7.08 23.30 -0.62
N ILE A 336 -7.96 22.62 0.11
CA ILE A 336 -9.20 23.23 0.61
C ILE A 336 -8.79 24.37 1.56
N GLU A 337 -9.26 25.60 1.30
CA GLU A 337 -9.06 26.74 2.21
C GLU A 337 -9.54 26.36 3.63
N GLY A 338 -8.67 26.55 4.63
CA GLY A 338 -8.97 26.21 6.03
C GLY A 338 -8.49 24.83 6.51
N SER A 339 -7.99 23.97 5.61
CA SER A 339 -7.24 22.78 6.03
C SER A 339 -5.88 23.22 6.61
N MET A 340 -5.74 23.21 7.93
CA MET A 340 -4.47 23.53 8.57
C MET A 340 -3.48 22.38 8.33
N PRO A 341 -2.19 22.66 8.04
CA PRO A 341 -1.18 21.62 8.06
C PRO A 341 -0.86 21.35 9.54
N ALA A 342 -1.68 20.53 10.21
CA ALA A 342 -1.30 20.00 11.51
C ALA A 342 -0.44 18.75 11.28
N GLU A 343 0.72 19.00 10.66
CA GLU A 343 1.94 18.19 10.57
C GLU A 343 1.73 16.69 10.79
N ALA A 344 1.47 15.95 9.70
CA ALA A 344 1.74 14.52 9.70
C ALA A 344 3.17 14.32 10.24
N ARG A 345 3.39 13.37 11.14
CA ARG A 345 4.72 13.14 11.71
C ARG A 345 5.24 11.78 11.32
N LEU A 346 6.46 11.73 10.82
CA LEU A 346 7.20 10.49 10.71
C LEU A 346 7.54 10.03 12.12
N THR A 347 7.12 8.82 12.45
CA THR A 347 7.29 8.24 13.80
C THR A 347 8.29 7.10 13.81
N ASP A 348 8.31 6.29 12.74
CA ASP A 348 9.17 5.13 12.65
C ASP A 348 9.38 4.72 11.18
N ILE A 349 10.53 4.12 10.87
CA ILE A 349 10.80 3.44 9.61
C ILE A 349 11.52 2.12 9.91
N GLN A 350 10.92 1.02 9.48
CA GLN A 350 11.53 -0.31 9.55
C GLN A 350 11.82 -0.79 8.15
N VAL A 351 13.03 -1.31 7.92
CA VAL A 351 13.45 -1.86 6.64
C VAL A 351 13.68 -3.34 6.80
N GLY A 352 13.12 -4.17 5.91
CA GLY A 352 13.31 -5.61 6.00
C GLY A 352 13.31 -6.28 4.64
N SER A 353 13.44 -7.60 4.66
CA SER A 353 13.20 -8.44 3.49
C SER A 353 12.05 -9.42 3.74
N PHE A 354 11.45 -9.93 2.66
CA PHE A 354 10.49 -11.03 2.74
C PHE A 354 11.17 -12.36 3.06
#